data_AF-A0A7W0P0C2-F1
#
_entry.id   AF-A0A7W0P0C2-F1
#
_cell.length_a   1.000
_cell.length_b   1.000
_cell.length_c   1.000
_cell.angle_alpha   90.00
_cell.angle_beta   90.00
_cell.angle_gamma   90.00
#
_symmetry.space_group_name_H-M   'P 1'
#
loop_
_entity.id
_entity.type
_entity.pdbx_description
1 polymer ?
#
loop_
_entity_poly.entity_id
_entity_poly.type
_entity_poly.pdbx_seq_one_letter_code
_entity_poly.pdbx_strand_id
1 'polypeptide(L)'
;MLVVALITGACNGDDAAVDTGPSGGTANESVSNACPADGCRITIVDVTREGDELAITWEANFAPDVSRNHIHVYWDIYTADQVSSDAEAQGTTQGEWVPTDADPRFVTESEVSVANRGTSTTVCVTAGNRDHAVVDSALFDCRDVSGQL
;
A
#
# COMPACT_ATOMS: atom_id res chain seq x y z
N MET A 1 -41.38 -6.20 -70.33
CA MET A 1 -39.97 -6.00 -70.70
C MET A 1 -39.13 -6.81 -69.72
N LEU A 2 -38.36 -7.76 -70.26
CA LEU A 2 -37.22 -8.46 -69.66
C LEU A 2 -36.26 -7.39 -69.06
N VAL A 3 -35.56 -7.58 -67.93
CA VAL A 3 -34.26 -8.27 -67.84
C VAL A 3 -33.90 -8.59 -66.36
N VAL A 4 -33.28 -9.77 -66.25
CA VAL A 4 -32.69 -10.49 -65.12
C VAL A 4 -31.30 -9.94 -64.70
N ALA A 5 -30.94 -10.00 -63.41
CA ALA A 5 -29.65 -10.48 -62.85
C ALA A 5 -29.63 -10.22 -61.32
N LEU A 6 -29.72 -11.22 -60.41
CA LEU A 6 -28.68 -12.14 -59.92
C LEU A 6 -27.37 -11.45 -59.49
N ILE A 7 -27.07 -11.41 -58.18
CA ILE A 7 -25.84 -11.99 -57.58
C ILE A 7 -26.15 -12.46 -56.14
N THR A 8 -25.90 -13.74 -55.91
CA THR A 8 -25.89 -14.48 -54.64
C THR A 8 -24.57 -14.29 -53.88
N GLY A 9 -24.64 -14.24 -52.55
CA GLY A 9 -23.47 -14.36 -51.66
C GLY A 9 -23.84 -15.21 -50.44
N ALA A 10 -23.47 -16.49 -50.50
CA ALA A 10 -23.64 -17.48 -49.44
C ALA A 10 -22.33 -17.63 -48.66
N CYS A 11 -22.42 -17.85 -47.35
CA CYS A 11 -21.34 -18.41 -46.53
C CYS A 11 -21.94 -19.60 -45.75
N ASN A 12 -21.64 -20.82 -46.22
CA ASN A 12 -21.95 -22.09 -45.56
C ASN A 12 -20.74 -22.56 -44.73
N GLY A 13 -20.96 -23.32 -43.66
CA GLY A 13 -20.04 -24.39 -43.24
C GLY A 13 -19.58 -24.45 -41.77
N ASP A 14 -20.42 -25.03 -40.92
CA ASP A 14 -20.22 -26.22 -40.05
C ASP A 14 -18.95 -26.43 -39.18
N ASP A 15 -19.20 -26.47 -37.86
CA ASP A 15 -18.84 -27.46 -36.81
C ASP A 15 -17.40 -27.83 -36.37
N ALA A 16 -17.27 -27.83 -35.02
CA ALA A 16 -16.60 -28.79 -34.12
C ALA A 16 -15.28 -28.39 -33.41
N ALA A 17 -15.47 -27.84 -32.20
CA ALA A 17 -14.85 -28.14 -30.89
C ALA A 17 -13.35 -28.51 -30.78
N VAL A 18 -12.59 -27.68 -30.03
CA VAL A 18 -11.49 -28.13 -29.16
C VAL A 18 -11.39 -27.24 -27.91
N ASP A 19 -11.61 -27.85 -26.75
CA ASP A 19 -10.95 -27.61 -25.45
C ASP A 19 -11.07 -26.21 -24.79
N THR A 20 -12.14 -26.02 -24.01
CA THR A 20 -12.17 -25.01 -22.94
C THR A 20 -11.54 -25.60 -21.68
N GLY A 21 -10.22 -25.74 -21.69
CA GLY A 21 -9.45 -25.90 -20.47
C GLY A 21 -9.68 -24.68 -19.56
N PRO A 22 -9.77 -24.84 -18.23
CA PRO A 22 -9.87 -23.70 -17.35
C PRO A 22 -8.54 -22.97 -17.43
N SER A 23 -8.53 -21.83 -18.11
CA SER A 23 -7.62 -20.74 -17.76
C SER A 23 -7.95 -20.38 -16.33
N GLY A 24 -7.36 -21.13 -15.40
CA GLY A 24 -7.09 -20.70 -14.05
C GLY A 24 -6.17 -19.51 -14.18
N GLY A 25 -6.77 -18.35 -14.50
CA GLY A 25 -6.17 -17.07 -14.21
C GLY A 25 -5.82 -17.17 -12.74
N THR A 26 -4.53 -17.27 -12.45
CA THR A 26 -4.02 -16.93 -11.15
C THR A 26 -4.59 -15.55 -10.88
N ALA A 27 -5.56 -15.50 -9.98
CA ALA A 27 -5.94 -14.27 -9.34
C ALA A 27 -4.66 -13.75 -8.70
N ASN A 28 -3.93 -12.91 -9.42
CA ASN A 28 -3.32 -11.77 -8.79
C ASN A 28 -4.53 -10.98 -8.32
N GLU A 29 -5.03 -11.32 -7.12
CA GLU A 29 -5.97 -10.46 -6.43
C GLU A 29 -5.24 -9.12 -6.34
N SER A 30 -5.58 -8.22 -7.25
CA SER A 30 -5.27 -6.81 -7.12
C SER A 30 -5.84 -6.44 -5.76
N VAL A 31 -4.97 -6.36 -4.75
CA VAL A 31 -5.38 -6.02 -3.40
C VAL A 31 -6.14 -4.72 -3.55
N SER A 32 -7.46 -4.78 -3.32
CA SER A 32 -8.32 -3.62 -3.50
C SER A 32 -7.79 -2.56 -2.55
N ASN A 33 -7.49 -1.38 -3.08
CA ASN A 33 -7.06 -0.27 -2.25
C ASN A 33 -8.24 0.25 -1.43
N ALA A 34 -8.45 -0.42 -0.32
CA ALA A 34 -9.36 -0.13 0.76
C ALA A 34 -8.91 -1.04 1.91
N CYS A 35 -9.03 -0.57 3.14
CA CYS A 35 -8.80 -1.45 4.28
C CYS A 35 -9.77 -2.64 4.24
N PRO A 36 -9.29 -3.88 4.44
CA PRO A 36 -10.15 -5.03 4.69
C PRO A 36 -11.06 -4.82 5.90
N ALA A 37 -12.03 -5.72 6.11
CA ALA A 37 -13.00 -5.60 7.19
C ALA A 37 -12.37 -5.60 8.60
N ASP A 38 -11.17 -6.18 8.74
CA ASP A 38 -10.39 -6.22 9.99
C ASP A 38 -9.37 -5.07 10.14
N GLY A 39 -9.43 -4.09 9.23
CA GLY A 39 -8.57 -2.90 9.21
C GLY A 39 -7.36 -3.01 8.28
N CYS A 40 -6.72 -1.88 8.00
CA CYS A 40 -5.44 -1.83 7.29
C CYS A 40 -4.32 -2.23 8.25
N ARG A 41 -3.74 -3.41 8.06
CA ARG A 41 -2.64 -3.93 8.87
C ARG A 41 -1.34 -3.85 8.09
N ILE A 42 -0.28 -3.47 8.79
CA ILE A 42 1.09 -3.42 8.31
C ILE A 42 1.93 -4.15 9.37
N THR A 43 2.88 -4.96 8.94
CA THR A 43 3.82 -5.64 9.83
C THR A 43 5.23 -5.44 9.31
N ILE A 44 6.10 -4.86 10.12
CA ILE A 44 7.52 -4.69 9.79
C ILE A 44 8.18 -6.06 9.90
N VAL A 45 8.64 -6.61 8.78
CA VAL A 45 9.25 -7.95 8.72
C VAL A 45 10.77 -7.90 8.78
N ASP A 46 11.39 -6.81 8.32
CA ASP A 46 12.83 -6.64 8.37
C ASP A 46 13.22 -5.15 8.41
N VAL A 47 14.36 -4.86 9.06
CA VAL A 47 14.99 -3.54 9.01
C VAL A 47 16.50 -3.72 8.89
N THR A 48 17.08 -3.10 7.87
CA THR A 48 18.51 -3.16 7.58
C THR A 48 19.09 -1.76 7.39
N ARG A 49 20.37 -1.58 7.68
CA ARG A 49 21.07 -0.31 7.45
C ARG A 49 21.41 -0.18 5.97
N GLU A 50 21.06 0.94 5.35
CA GLU A 50 21.40 1.30 3.97
C GLU A 50 22.06 2.68 3.93
N GLY A 51 23.39 2.69 3.86
CA GLY A 51 24.16 3.93 3.98
C GLY A 51 24.01 4.53 5.38
N ASP A 52 23.53 5.76 5.46
CA ASP A 52 23.24 6.46 6.70
C ASP A 52 21.76 6.36 7.11
N GLU A 53 20.94 5.64 6.32
CA GLU A 53 19.50 5.47 6.53
C GLU A 53 19.15 4.00 6.82
N LEU A 54 17.88 3.72 7.08
CA LEU A 54 17.32 2.39 7.28
C LEU A 54 16.43 2.00 6.09
N ALA A 55 16.62 0.80 5.58
CA ALA A 55 15.67 0.14 4.72
C ALA A 55 14.71 -0.72 5.54
N ILE A 56 13.43 -0.36 5.51
CA ILE A 56 12.34 -1.02 6.22
C ILE A 56 11.57 -1.86 5.19
N THR A 57 11.35 -3.14 5.51
CA THR A 57 10.52 -4.03 4.71
C THR A 57 9.30 -4.45 5.53
N TRP A 58 8.13 -4.47 4.91
CA TRP A 58 6.88 -4.83 5.55
C TRP A 58 5.99 -5.74 4.70
N GLU A 59 4.99 -6.30 5.36
CA GLU A 59 3.81 -6.91 4.74
C GLU A 59 2.59 -6.06 5.07
N ALA A 60 1.81 -5.69 4.05
CA ALA A 60 0.54 -4.98 4.20
C ALA A 60 -0.63 -5.82 3.66
N ASN A 61 -1.78 -5.77 4.32
CA ASN A 61 -3.00 -6.45 3.83
C ASN A 61 -3.84 -5.60 2.85
N PHE A 62 -3.29 -4.47 2.39
CA PHE A 62 -3.85 -3.54 1.42
C PHE A 62 -2.76 -3.13 0.42
N ALA A 63 -3.12 -2.61 -0.75
CA ALA A 63 -2.15 -2.01 -1.69
C ALA A 63 -2.01 -0.50 -1.41
N PRO A 64 -0.86 -0.02 -0.90
CA PRO A 64 -0.65 1.40 -0.61
C PRO A 64 -0.74 2.28 -1.87
N ASP A 65 -1.30 3.46 -1.71
CA ASP A 65 -1.41 4.53 -2.70
C ASP A 65 -1.69 5.84 -1.94
N VAL A 66 -0.80 6.82 -2.04
CA VAL A 66 -0.90 8.08 -1.30
C VAL A 66 -2.18 8.86 -1.61
N SER A 67 -2.84 8.61 -2.75
CA SER A 67 -4.14 9.23 -3.11
C SER A 67 -5.34 8.54 -2.45
N ARG A 68 -5.13 7.42 -1.76
CA ARG A 68 -6.14 6.58 -1.10
C ARG A 68 -5.56 6.09 0.24
N ASN A 69 -5.55 4.79 0.53
CA ASN A 69 -4.90 4.27 1.75
C ASN A 69 -3.40 4.10 1.54
N HIS A 70 -2.60 4.58 2.48
CA HIS A 70 -1.13 4.57 2.40
C HIS A 70 -0.51 4.35 3.78
N ILE A 71 0.82 4.32 3.85
CA ILE A 71 1.57 4.03 5.07
C ILE A 71 2.15 5.33 5.62
N HIS A 72 1.98 5.58 6.91
CA HIS A 72 2.72 6.59 7.64
C HIS A 72 3.88 5.92 8.36
N VAL A 73 5.10 6.37 8.11
CA VAL A 73 6.31 5.94 8.82
C VAL A 73 6.69 7.03 9.82
N TYR A 74 7.10 6.66 11.04
CA TYR A 74 7.47 7.61 12.10
C TYR A 74 8.37 6.98 13.17
N TRP A 75 9.07 7.83 13.93
CA TRP A 75 9.83 7.43 15.12
C TRP A 75 8.93 7.41 16.37
N ASP A 76 9.21 6.53 17.34
CA ASP A 76 8.41 6.37 18.58
C ASP A 76 8.47 7.56 19.57
N ILE A 77 9.14 8.65 19.21
CA ILE A 77 8.94 9.96 19.86
C ILE A 77 7.52 10.50 19.62
N TYR A 78 6.80 9.94 18.63
CA TYR A 78 5.40 10.21 18.35
C TYR A 78 4.55 8.94 18.48
N THR A 79 3.26 9.12 18.77
CA THR A 79 2.24 8.07 18.77
C THR A 79 1.49 8.02 17.44
N ALA A 80 0.75 6.94 17.20
CA ALA A 80 -0.11 6.83 16.01
C ALA A 80 -1.15 7.97 15.92
N ASP A 81 -1.71 8.43 17.04
CA ASP A 81 -2.64 9.58 17.05
C ASP A 81 -1.96 10.91 16.63
N GLN A 82 -0.65 11.05 16.88
CA GLN A 82 0.10 12.27 16.57
C GLN A 82 0.51 12.37 15.10
N VAL A 83 0.61 11.24 14.40
CA VAL A 83 1.06 11.18 13.00
C VAL A 83 -0.10 11.23 12.02
N SER A 84 -1.10 12.05 12.35
CA SER A 84 -2.34 12.22 11.60
C SER A 84 -2.49 13.68 11.18
N SER A 85 -2.94 13.93 9.94
CA SER A 85 -3.18 15.30 9.44
C SER A 85 -4.26 16.05 10.21
N ASP A 86 -5.11 15.33 10.94
CA ASP A 86 -6.17 15.87 11.78
C ASP A 86 -5.89 15.77 13.29
N ALA A 87 -4.64 15.43 13.69
CA ALA A 87 -4.25 15.27 15.10
C ALA A 87 -4.67 16.47 15.97
N GLU A 88 -4.43 17.71 15.51
CA GLU A 88 -4.79 18.93 16.24
C GLU A 88 -6.31 19.08 16.40
N ALA A 89 -7.09 18.69 15.37
CA ALA A 89 -8.54 18.69 15.43
C ALA A 89 -9.08 17.64 16.42
N GLN A 90 -8.30 16.59 16.68
CA GLN A 90 -8.57 15.58 17.70
C GLN A 90 -8.02 15.95 19.09
N GLY A 91 -7.39 17.12 19.24
CA GLY A 91 -6.86 17.61 20.52
C GLY A 91 -5.46 17.08 20.87
N THR A 92 -4.74 16.56 19.88
CA THR A 92 -3.39 16.00 20.02
C THR A 92 -2.40 16.88 19.25
N THR A 93 -1.23 17.17 19.84
CA THR A 93 -0.19 17.91 19.12
C THR A 93 0.38 17.08 17.99
N GLN A 94 0.32 17.61 16.77
CA GLN A 94 0.79 16.94 15.57
C GLN A 94 2.30 16.66 15.65
N GLY A 95 2.67 15.41 15.35
CA GLY A 95 4.05 14.95 15.28
C GLY A 95 4.65 15.09 13.88
N GLU A 96 5.75 14.38 13.64
CA GLU A 96 6.39 14.29 12.33
C GLU A 96 6.34 12.85 11.81
N TRP A 97 6.11 12.70 10.51
CA TRP A 97 5.98 11.42 9.81
C TRP A 97 6.20 11.59 8.32
N VAL A 98 6.38 10.48 7.61
CA VAL A 98 6.43 10.44 6.15
C VAL A 98 5.30 9.55 5.61
N PRO A 99 4.38 10.08 4.78
CA PRO A 99 3.44 9.26 4.04
C PRO A 99 4.14 8.60 2.84
N THR A 100 3.87 7.32 2.60
CA THR A 100 4.45 6.58 1.47
C THR A 100 3.50 5.52 0.93
N ASP A 101 3.61 5.26 -0.37
CA ASP A 101 3.01 4.14 -1.08
C ASP A 101 4.05 3.07 -1.49
N ALA A 102 5.28 3.19 -1.00
CA ALA A 102 6.31 2.19 -1.24
C ALA A 102 5.90 0.83 -0.68
N ASP A 103 6.04 -0.23 -1.47
CA ASP A 103 5.68 -1.58 -1.05
C ASP A 103 6.52 -2.61 -1.84
N PRO A 104 7.16 -3.59 -1.19
CA PRO A 104 7.18 -3.86 0.26
C PRO A 104 8.26 -3.09 1.04
N ARG A 105 8.98 -2.17 0.40
CA ARG A 105 10.23 -1.61 0.94
C ARG A 105 10.32 -0.10 0.83
N PHE A 106 10.71 0.54 1.92
CA PHE A 106 10.96 1.98 2.03
C PHE A 106 12.34 2.24 2.64
N VAL A 107 13.03 3.28 2.18
CA VAL A 107 14.27 3.77 2.80
C VAL A 107 13.93 5.05 3.55
N THR A 108 14.33 5.14 4.82
CA THR A 108 14.06 6.32 5.65
C THR A 108 14.64 7.58 5.01
N GLU A 109 13.87 8.66 5.09
CA GLU A 109 14.20 9.96 4.54
C GLU A 109 13.43 11.06 5.28
N SER A 110 13.75 12.31 4.99
CA SER A 110 13.04 13.48 5.52
C SER A 110 12.85 13.41 7.05
N GLU A 111 11.64 13.62 7.56
CA GLU A 111 11.31 13.61 8.98
C GLU A 111 11.64 12.28 9.68
N VAL A 112 11.62 11.17 8.94
CA VAL A 112 11.97 9.85 9.48
C VAL A 112 13.40 9.43 9.23
N SER A 113 14.24 10.31 8.67
CA SER A 113 15.68 10.07 8.57
C SER A 113 16.28 9.67 9.91
N VAL A 114 17.28 8.78 9.89
CA VAL A 114 18.08 8.41 11.07
C VAL A 114 18.70 9.64 11.74
N ALA A 115 19.02 10.69 10.98
CA ALA A 115 19.57 11.93 11.52
C ALA A 115 18.54 12.73 12.36
N ASN A 116 17.24 12.53 12.12
CA ASN A 116 16.14 13.27 12.74
C ASN A 116 15.48 12.53 13.92
N ARG A 117 15.82 11.25 14.14
CA ARG A 117 15.23 10.39 15.19
C ARG A 117 15.41 10.86 16.63
N GLY A 118 16.29 11.84 16.86
CA GLY A 118 16.72 12.24 18.19
C GLY A 118 17.36 11.06 18.94
N THR A 119 16.73 10.65 20.04
CA THR A 119 17.21 9.50 20.85
C THR A 119 16.41 8.22 20.61
N SER A 120 15.38 8.25 19.76
CA SER A 120 14.56 7.08 19.46
C SER A 120 15.38 5.98 18.83
N THR A 121 15.10 4.74 19.21
CA THR A 121 15.62 3.53 18.58
C THR A 121 14.51 2.67 18.03
N THR A 122 13.28 3.19 17.87
CA THR A 122 12.14 2.41 17.42
C THR A 122 11.44 3.12 16.27
N VAL A 123 11.34 2.44 15.13
CA VAL A 123 10.54 2.92 13.99
C VAL A 123 9.18 2.25 13.99
N CYS A 124 8.14 3.01 13.66
CA CYS A 124 6.76 2.57 13.67
C CYS A 124 6.07 2.88 12.34
N VAL A 125 5.03 2.09 12.04
CA VAL A 125 4.18 2.25 10.86
C VAL A 125 2.70 2.15 11.23
N THR A 126 1.86 2.96 10.61
CA THR A 126 0.39 2.88 10.68
C THR A 126 -0.23 3.25 9.34
N ALA A 127 -1.51 2.93 9.12
CA ALA A 127 -2.19 3.20 7.87
C ALA A 127 -2.88 4.58 7.88
N GLY A 128 -2.65 5.37 6.83
CA GLY A 128 -3.33 6.62 6.52
C GLY A 128 -4.46 6.44 5.50
N ASN A 129 -5.38 7.40 5.46
CA ASN A 129 -6.40 7.54 4.41
C ASN A 129 -6.01 8.65 3.41
N ARG A 130 -6.89 8.90 2.42
CA ARG A 130 -6.61 9.88 1.34
C ARG A 130 -6.33 11.31 1.83
N ASP A 131 -6.82 11.64 3.03
CA ASP A 131 -6.72 12.96 3.62
C ASP A 131 -5.49 13.04 4.56
N HIS A 132 -4.61 12.03 4.52
CA HIS A 132 -3.45 11.82 5.39
C HIS A 132 -3.81 11.74 6.88
N ALA A 133 -5.05 11.36 7.20
CA ALA A 133 -5.45 11.04 8.56
C ALA A 133 -5.26 9.56 8.82
N VAL A 134 -4.83 9.20 10.03
CA VAL A 134 -4.67 7.81 10.46
C VAL A 134 -6.03 7.12 10.47
N VAL A 135 -6.10 5.92 9.89
CA VAL A 135 -7.35 5.15 9.75
C VAL A 135 -7.80 4.58 11.09
N ASP A 136 -6.87 3.96 11.81
CA ASP A 136 -7.09 3.35 13.12
C ASP A 136 -5.76 3.38 13.89
N SER A 137 -5.67 4.25 14.90
CA SER A 137 -4.46 4.44 15.68
C SER A 137 -4.15 3.29 16.63
N ALA A 138 -5.05 2.31 16.79
CA ALA A 138 -4.76 1.06 17.47
C ALA A 138 -4.10 0.02 16.55
N LEU A 139 -4.06 0.25 15.23
CA LEU A 139 -3.41 -0.60 14.25
C LEU A 139 -2.09 0.03 13.79
N PHE A 140 -1.04 -0.25 14.55
CA PHE A 140 0.33 0.10 14.21
C PHE A 140 1.26 -1.06 14.54
N ASP A 141 2.44 -1.04 13.94
CA ASP A 141 3.54 -1.94 14.29
C ASP A 141 4.82 -1.13 14.50
N CYS A 142 5.64 -1.56 15.47
CA CYS A 142 6.87 -0.88 15.86
C CYS A 142 8.01 -1.88 16.00
N ARG A 143 9.19 -1.48 15.57
CA ARG A 143 10.41 -2.30 15.63
C ARG A 143 11.54 -1.55 16.28
N ASP A 144 12.13 -2.14 17.34
CA ASP A 144 13.43 -1.69 17.85
C ASP A 144 14.51 -1.96 16.80
N VAL A 145 15.21 -0.89 16.43
CA VAL A 145 16.26 -0.83 15.41
C VAL A 145 17.60 -0.41 16.02
N SER A 146 17.74 -0.47 17.34
CA SER A 146 18.99 -0.13 18.04
C SER A 146 20.24 -0.83 17.49
N GLY A 147 20.10 -2.03 16.91
CA GLY A 147 21.18 -2.79 16.29
C GLY A 147 21.56 -2.34 14.87
N GLN A 148 20.79 -1.45 14.25
CA GLN A 148 20.97 -0.96 12.88
C GLN A 148 21.42 0.51 12.83
N LEU A 149 21.44 1.21 13.96
CA LEU A 149 21.75 2.64 14.07
C LEU A 149 23.25 2.94 14.19
#